data_AF-A0A943B6Y5-F1
#
_entry.id   AF-A0A943B6Y5-F1
#
_cell.length_a   1.000
_cell.length_b   1.000
_cell.length_c   1.000
_cell.angle_alpha   90.00
_cell.angle_beta   90.00
_cell.angle_gamma   90.00
#
_symmetry.space_group_name_H-M   'P 1'
#
loop_
_entity.id
_entity.type
_entity.pdbx_description
1 polymer ?
#
loop_
_entity_poly.entity_id
_entity_poly.type
_entity_poly.pdbx_seq_one_letter_code
_entity_poly.pdbx_strand_id
1 'polypeptide(L)'
;MNIYIWQICEYKGALYVTTLDHGSNIQTILEIFLLNKEALKKIIPAMKLEGISVEGIIKYCEKTLKELKDTNYQFGFDIFMSTDGIRFMPICLNGLGNRDNYGGRILFVSSENKLYIGTANPYEGCELWESDDSLRLLKM
;
A
#
# COMPACT_ATOMS: atom_id res chain seq x y z
N MET A 1 3.17 -3.39 5.62
CA MET A 1 3.84 -2.24 6.22
C MET A 1 3.74 -1.02 5.33
N ASN A 2 3.18 0.07 5.84
CA ASN A 2 3.18 1.36 5.15
C ASN A 2 4.57 2.00 5.12
N ILE A 3 5.04 2.40 3.94
CA ILE A 3 6.40 2.90 3.73
C ILE A 3 6.47 4.43 3.58
N TYR A 4 5.44 5.05 3.00
CA TYR A 4 5.32 6.51 2.89
C TYR A 4 3.87 6.92 2.60
N ILE A 5 3.60 8.22 2.70
CA ILE A 5 2.35 8.84 2.26
C ILE A 5 2.34 8.91 0.74
N TRP A 6 1.43 8.17 0.10
CA TRP A 6 1.32 8.18 -1.35
C TRP A 6 0.63 9.46 -1.84
N GLN A 7 -0.50 9.82 -1.23
CA GLN A 7 -1.24 11.01 -1.60
C GLN A 7 -1.74 11.79 -0.39
N ILE A 8 -1.92 13.09 -0.57
CA ILE A 8 -2.51 14.01 0.38
C ILE A 8 -3.39 15.03 -0.35
N CYS A 9 -4.62 15.20 0.11
CA CYS A 9 -5.60 16.11 -0.48
C CYS A 9 -6.41 16.82 0.61
N GLU A 10 -6.72 18.10 0.41
CA GLU A 10 -7.67 18.81 1.25
C GLU A 10 -9.10 18.56 0.74
N TYR A 11 -10.01 18.26 1.65
CA TYR A 11 -11.43 18.13 1.36
C TYR A 11 -12.27 18.54 2.57
N LYS A 12 -13.18 19.50 2.38
CA LYS A 12 -14.11 20.01 3.40
C LYS A 12 -13.41 20.48 4.69
N GLY A 13 -12.27 21.15 4.56
CA GLY A 13 -11.48 21.73 5.65
C GLY A 13 -10.57 20.74 6.38
N ALA A 14 -10.43 19.51 5.88
CA ALA A 14 -9.56 18.49 6.46
C ALA A 14 -8.58 17.93 5.42
N LEU A 15 -7.38 17.56 5.88
CA LEU A 15 -6.40 16.85 5.06
C LEU A 15 -6.65 15.35 5.14
N TYR A 16 -6.80 14.72 3.99
CA TYR A 16 -6.86 13.27 3.82
C TYR A 16 -5.55 12.77 3.26
N VAL A 17 -5.07 11.66 3.81
CA VAL A 17 -3.80 11.05 3.46
C VAL A 17 -4.03 9.59 3.16
N THR A 18 -3.43 9.12 2.07
CA THR A 18 -3.36 7.69 1.72
C THR A 18 -1.91 7.23 1.74
N THR A 19 -1.69 5.94 2.00
CA THR A 19 -0.34 5.37 2.06
C THR A 19 -0.04 4.40 0.93
N LEU A 20 1.22 3.95 0.87
CA LEU A 20 1.63 2.75 0.14
C LEU A 20 1.97 1.63 1.14
N ASP A 21 1.25 0.52 1.07
CA ASP A 21 1.53 -0.69 1.82
C ASP A 21 2.46 -1.64 1.05
N HIS A 22 3.72 -1.70 1.45
CA HIS A 22 4.67 -2.64 0.87
C HIS A 22 4.42 -4.09 1.37
N GLY A 23 3.67 -4.26 2.47
CA GLY A 23 3.37 -5.57 3.05
C GLY A 23 2.67 -6.49 2.06
N SER A 24 1.69 -5.97 1.31
CA SER A 24 0.90 -6.73 0.33
C SER A 24 1.74 -7.39 -0.78
N ASN A 25 2.96 -6.92 -1.02
CA ASN A 25 3.81 -7.42 -2.10
C ASN A 25 4.92 -8.39 -1.63
N ILE A 26 5.15 -8.55 -0.32
CA ILE A 26 6.28 -9.34 0.18
C ILE A 26 6.19 -10.81 -0.23
N GLN A 27 4.98 -11.39 -0.21
CA GLN A 27 4.75 -12.78 -0.61
C GLN A 27 5.12 -13.00 -2.08
N THR A 28 4.65 -12.11 -2.96
CA THR A 28 4.95 -12.18 -4.39
C THR A 28 6.44 -11.98 -4.68
N ILE A 29 7.11 -11.08 -3.96
CA ILE A 29 8.57 -10.93 -4.08
C ILE A 29 9.25 -12.26 -3.69
N LEU A 30 8.87 -12.88 -2.57
CA LEU A 30 9.43 -14.17 -2.16
C LEU A 30 9.24 -15.24 -3.24
N GLU A 31 8.02 -15.37 -3.77
CA GLU A 31 7.69 -16.35 -4.81
C GLU A 31 8.50 -16.15 -6.08
N ILE A 32 8.62 -14.90 -6.57
CA ILE A 32 9.45 -14.57 -7.74
C ILE A 32 10.91 -14.96 -7.48
N PHE A 33 11.44 -14.68 -6.29
CA PHE A 33 12.82 -15.00 -5.94
C PHE A 33 13.07 -16.49 -5.82
N LEU A 34 12.12 -17.26 -5.28
CA LEU A 34 12.20 -18.71 -5.19
C LEU A 34 12.11 -19.37 -6.56
N LEU A 35 11.14 -18.94 -7.40
CA LEU A 35 10.94 -19.48 -8.76
C LEU A 35 12.12 -19.20 -9.67
N ASN A 36 12.80 -18.05 -9.51
CA ASN A 36 13.88 -17.61 -10.39
C ASN A 36 15.26 -17.63 -9.73
N LYS A 37 15.42 -18.37 -8.62
CA LYS A 37 16.60 -18.31 -7.75
C LYS A 37 17.93 -18.42 -8.51
N GLU A 38 18.05 -19.42 -9.38
CA GLU A 38 19.28 -19.69 -10.13
C GLU A 38 19.59 -18.65 -11.22
N ALA A 39 18.55 -18.05 -11.82
CA ALA A 39 18.72 -16.94 -12.75
C ALA A 39 19.15 -15.67 -12.02
N LEU A 40 18.48 -15.35 -10.89
CA LEU A 40 18.77 -14.18 -10.08
C LEU A 40 20.17 -14.22 -9.46
N LYS A 41 20.70 -15.40 -9.10
CA LYS A 41 22.08 -15.57 -8.64
C LYS A 41 23.13 -15.13 -9.66
N LYS A 42 22.79 -15.18 -10.96
CA LYS A 42 23.66 -14.71 -12.05
C LYS A 42 23.49 -13.20 -12.28
N ILE A 43 22.26 -12.71 -12.14
CA ILE A 43 21.89 -11.31 -12.43
C ILE A 43 22.32 -10.36 -11.30
N ILE A 44 22.03 -10.69 -10.04
CA ILE A 44 22.27 -9.78 -8.90
C ILE A 44 23.74 -9.36 -8.78
N PRO A 45 24.74 -10.27 -8.89
CA PRO A 45 26.15 -9.86 -8.88
C PRO A 45 26.50 -8.90 -10.02
N ALA A 46 25.89 -9.06 -11.20
CA ALA A 46 26.13 -8.20 -12.36
C ALA A 46 25.55 -6.79 -12.16
N MET A 47 24.55 -6.62 -11.29
CA MET A 47 23.99 -5.31 -10.92
C MET A 47 24.91 -4.48 -10.01
N LYS A 48 26.01 -5.07 -9.49
CA LYS A 48 26.97 -4.40 -8.60
C LYS A 48 26.33 -3.76 -7.36
N LEU A 49 25.30 -4.41 -6.82
CA LEU A 49 24.64 -3.98 -5.60
C LEU A 49 25.41 -4.53 -4.40
N GLU A 50 26.01 -3.66 -3.60
CA GLU A 50 26.77 -4.06 -2.41
C GLU A 50 25.85 -4.64 -1.32
N GLY A 51 26.28 -5.72 -0.68
CA GLY A 51 25.57 -6.33 0.45
C GLY A 51 24.28 -7.07 0.11
N ILE A 52 23.91 -7.18 -1.17
CA ILE A 52 22.68 -7.85 -1.61
C ILE A 52 22.99 -9.24 -2.14
N SER A 53 22.24 -10.24 -1.67
CA SER A 53 22.27 -11.62 -2.19
C SER A 53 20.85 -12.16 -2.35
N VAL A 54 20.67 -13.13 -3.25
CA VAL A 54 19.38 -13.81 -3.45
C VAL A 54 18.92 -14.46 -2.15
N GLU A 55 19.81 -15.17 -1.46
CA GLU A 55 19.55 -15.80 -0.16
C GLU A 55 19.19 -14.77 0.91
N GLY A 56 19.87 -13.62 0.92
CA GLY A 56 19.59 -12.53 1.85
C GLY A 56 18.18 -11.95 1.66
N ILE A 57 17.76 -11.75 0.40
CA ILE A 57 16.42 -11.25 0.07
C ILE A 57 15.36 -12.28 0.46
N ILE A 58 15.55 -13.56 0.11
CA ILE A 58 14.63 -14.64 0.49
C ILE A 58 14.45 -14.68 2.00
N LYS A 59 15.54 -14.69 2.76
CA LYS A 59 15.52 -14.72 4.22
C LYS A 59 14.81 -13.49 4.81
N TYR A 60 15.03 -12.31 4.21
CA TYR A 60 14.35 -11.08 4.60
C TYR A 60 12.84 -11.20 4.40
N CYS A 61 12.40 -11.65 3.23
CA CYS A 61 10.98 -11.83 2.92
C CYS A 61 10.32 -12.86 3.84
N GLU A 62 10.93 -14.03 4.05
CA GLU A 62 10.42 -15.08 4.95
C GLU A 62 10.26 -14.55 6.39
N LYS A 63 11.28 -13.85 6.90
CA LYS A 63 11.23 -13.23 8.22
C LYS A 63 10.09 -12.20 8.31
N THR A 64 9.98 -11.34 7.31
CA THR A 64 8.95 -10.28 7.26
C THR A 64 7.56 -10.88 7.23
N LEU A 65 7.31 -11.91 6.41
CA LEU A 65 6.02 -12.59 6.34
C LEU A 65 5.64 -13.24 7.66
N LYS A 66 6.61 -13.84 8.35
CA LYS A 66 6.39 -14.38 9.69
C LYS A 66 5.97 -13.28 10.65
N GLU A 67 6.69 -12.16 10.70
CA GLU A 67 6.36 -11.02 11.57
C GLU A 67 4.96 -10.45 11.26
N LEU A 68 4.63 -10.25 9.98
CA LEU A 68 3.30 -9.77 9.57
C LEU A 68 2.18 -10.71 10.02
N LYS A 69 2.41 -12.03 9.97
CA LYS A 69 1.47 -13.05 10.46
C LYS A 69 1.34 -13.01 11.98
N ASP A 70 2.47 -12.95 12.70
CA ASP A 70 2.52 -12.96 14.15
C ASP A 70 1.84 -11.72 14.75
N THR A 71 1.85 -10.58 14.04
CA THR A 71 1.18 -9.34 14.46
C THR A 71 -0.25 -9.18 13.93
N ASN A 72 -0.80 -10.16 13.23
CA ASN A 72 -2.09 -10.06 12.53
C ASN A 72 -2.22 -8.78 11.67
N TYR A 73 -1.16 -8.49 10.91
CA TYR A 73 -1.05 -7.27 10.13
C TYR A 73 -2.23 -7.11 9.16
N GLN A 74 -2.81 -5.91 9.14
CA GLN A 74 -3.87 -5.56 8.19
C GLN A 74 -3.22 -5.08 6.89
N PHE A 75 -3.47 -5.81 5.82
CA PHE A 75 -2.91 -5.55 4.50
C PHE A 75 -3.71 -4.51 3.73
N GLY A 76 -3.03 -3.84 2.80
CA GLY A 76 -3.57 -2.78 1.99
C GLY A 76 -3.22 -1.40 2.55
N PHE A 77 -3.47 -0.37 1.76
CA PHE A 77 -3.19 1.01 2.17
C PHE A 77 -4.09 1.47 3.31
N ASP A 78 -3.62 2.49 4.01
CA ASP A 78 -4.32 3.17 5.08
C ASP A 78 -4.81 4.53 4.60
N ILE A 79 -5.91 4.99 5.21
CA ILE A 79 -6.44 6.34 5.06
C ILE A 79 -6.39 7.01 6.42
N PHE A 80 -5.80 8.21 6.47
CA PHE A 80 -5.80 9.06 7.65
C PHE A 80 -6.42 10.42 7.33
N MET A 81 -6.95 11.08 8.36
CA MET A 81 -7.51 12.43 8.26
C MET A 81 -6.97 13.32 9.37
N SER A 82 -6.74 14.59 9.06
CA SER A 82 -6.36 15.63 10.02
C SER A 82 -7.15 16.91 9.79
N THR A 83 -7.66 17.50 10.88
CA THR A 83 -8.33 18.81 10.86
C THR A 83 -7.41 19.98 11.23
N ASP A 84 -6.24 19.69 11.80
CA ASP A 84 -5.24 20.69 12.23
C ASP A 84 -3.92 20.60 11.45
N GLY A 85 -3.80 19.62 10.55
CA GLY A 85 -2.61 19.34 9.75
C GLY A 85 -1.44 18.75 10.55
N ILE A 86 -1.61 18.48 11.84
CA ILE A 86 -0.56 18.01 12.75
C ILE A 86 -0.91 16.61 13.26
N ARG A 87 -2.16 16.39 13.66
CA ARG A 87 -2.65 15.15 14.24
C ARG A 87 -3.50 14.40 13.23
N PHE A 88 -3.07 13.19 12.90
CA PHE A 88 -3.75 12.33 11.93
C PHE A 88 -4.46 11.19 12.66
N MET A 89 -5.75 11.00 12.36
CA MET A 89 -6.58 9.91 12.88
C MET A 89 -6.84 8.89 11.77
N PRO A 90 -6.84 7.59 12.09
CA PRO A 90 -7.12 6.55 11.11
C PRO A 90 -8.61 6.57 10.71
N ILE A 91 -8.86 6.45 9.40
CA ILE A 91 -10.18 6.30 8.80
C ILE A 91 -10.38 4.86 8.30
N CYS A 92 -9.36 4.30 7.66
CA CYS A 92 -9.32 2.92 7.17
C CYS A 92 -7.89 2.40 7.28
N LEU A 93 -7.70 1.14 7.68
CA LEU A 93 -6.38 0.53 7.89
C LEU A 93 -6.24 -0.81 7.16
N ASN A 94 -7.05 -1.05 6.13
CA ASN A 94 -7.19 -2.36 5.51
C ASN A 94 -7.51 -2.30 4.00
N GLY A 95 -7.00 -1.29 3.29
CA GLY A 95 -7.15 -1.17 1.84
C GLY A 95 -8.59 -1.09 1.37
N LEU A 96 -9.48 -0.47 2.16
CA LEU A 96 -10.93 -0.42 1.93
C LEU A 96 -11.59 -1.80 1.88
N GLY A 97 -11.07 -2.73 2.69
CA GLY A 97 -11.56 -4.11 2.76
C GLY A 97 -10.97 -5.05 1.71
N ASN A 98 -10.13 -4.55 0.81
CA ASN A 98 -9.36 -5.35 -0.13
C ASN A 98 -7.87 -5.29 0.23
N ARG A 99 -7.32 -6.42 0.69
CA ARG A 99 -5.92 -6.54 1.11
C ARG A 99 -4.90 -6.24 0.01
N ASP A 100 -5.32 -6.37 -1.25
CA ASP A 100 -4.46 -6.25 -2.41
C ASP A 100 -4.45 -4.82 -2.97
N ASN A 101 -5.36 -3.96 -2.48
CA ASN A 101 -5.23 -2.52 -2.64
C ASN A 101 -4.03 -2.03 -1.81
N TYR A 102 -2.83 -2.15 -2.36
CA TYR A 102 -1.59 -1.74 -1.69
C TYR A 102 -1.35 -0.23 -1.71
N GLY A 103 -2.20 0.54 -2.41
CA GLY A 103 -2.04 1.99 -2.48
C GLY A 103 -3.34 2.75 -2.71
N GLY A 104 -3.54 3.84 -1.99
CA GLY A 104 -4.54 4.85 -2.34
C GLY A 104 -3.88 5.87 -3.27
N ARG A 105 -3.82 5.57 -4.56
CA ARG A 105 -2.92 6.25 -5.51
C ARG A 105 -3.38 7.66 -5.86
N ILE A 106 -4.68 7.87 -5.99
CA ILE A 106 -5.27 9.16 -6.34
C ILE A 106 -6.26 9.55 -5.25
N LEU A 107 -6.15 10.79 -4.79
CA LEU A 107 -7.21 11.52 -4.11
C LEU A 107 -7.62 12.67 -5.02
N PHE A 108 -8.91 12.76 -5.35
CA PHE A 108 -9.41 13.75 -6.28
C PHE A 108 -10.73 14.32 -5.79
N VAL A 109 -10.82 15.65 -5.65
CA VAL A 109 -12.08 16.34 -5.36
C VAL A 109 -12.66 16.83 -6.68
N SER A 110 -13.85 16.37 -7.02
CA SER A 110 -14.54 16.77 -8.26
C SER A 110 -15.12 18.18 -8.18
N SER A 111 -15.56 18.70 -9.33
CA SER A 111 -16.30 19.96 -9.41
C SER A 111 -17.63 19.96 -8.65
N GLU A 112 -18.19 18.77 -8.37
CA GLU A 112 -19.40 18.60 -7.55
C GLU A 112 -19.07 18.44 -6.06
N ASN A 113 -17.82 18.73 -5.66
CA ASN A 113 -17.33 18.63 -4.28
C ASN A 113 -17.51 17.24 -3.67
N LYS A 114 -17.22 16.20 -4.46
CA LYS A 114 -17.12 14.81 -4.00
C LYS A 114 -15.67 14.36 -4.00
N LEU A 115 -15.25 13.63 -2.97
CA LEU A 115 -13.93 13.04 -2.90
C LEU A 115 -13.95 11.65 -3.55
N TYR A 116 -13.01 11.43 -4.46
CA TYR A 116 -12.75 10.15 -5.10
C TYR A 116 -11.40 9.60 -4.66
N ILE A 117 -11.36 8.28 -4.47
CA ILE A 117 -10.14 7.53 -4.19
C ILE A 117 -9.94 6.49 -5.29
N GLY A 118 -8.83 6.60 -6.01
CA GLY A 118 -8.39 5.59 -6.96
C GLY A 118 -7.34 4.68 -6.31
N THR A 119 -7.56 3.36 -6.31
CA THR A 119 -6.62 2.41 -5.70
C THR A 119 -5.56 1.94 -6.69
N ALA A 120 -4.46 1.41 -6.17
CA ALA A 120 -3.53 0.57 -6.90
C ALA A 120 -3.64 -0.85 -6.35
N ASN A 121 -3.89 -1.81 -7.23
CA ASN A 121 -3.94 -3.24 -6.94
C ASN A 121 -3.36 -3.99 -8.16
N PRO A 122 -2.31 -4.81 -7.97
CA PRO A 122 -1.59 -5.44 -9.07
C PRO A 122 -2.24 -6.73 -9.57
N TYR A 123 -3.24 -7.27 -8.86
CA TYR A 123 -3.86 -8.56 -9.19
C TYR A 123 -5.25 -8.39 -9.82
N GLU A 124 -6.07 -7.48 -9.30
CA GLU A 124 -7.46 -7.28 -9.73
C GLU A 124 -7.67 -6.00 -10.54
N GLY A 125 -6.64 -5.14 -10.60
CA GLY A 125 -6.73 -3.81 -11.20
C GLY A 125 -7.24 -2.74 -10.22
N CYS A 126 -7.22 -1.47 -10.63
CA CYS A 126 -7.61 -0.38 -9.76
C CYS A 126 -9.11 -0.35 -9.48
N GLU A 127 -9.46 0.09 -8.27
CA GLU A 127 -10.83 0.37 -7.86
C GLU A 127 -11.04 1.88 -7.77
N LEU A 128 -12.27 2.32 -7.99
CA LEU A 128 -12.71 3.70 -7.78
C LEU A 128 -13.72 3.75 -6.64
N TRP A 129 -13.50 4.66 -5.71
CA TRP A 129 -14.36 4.87 -4.55
C TRP A 129 -14.78 6.33 -4.49
N GLU A 130 -16.04 6.57 -4.14
CA GLU A 130 -16.63 7.91 -3.97
C GLU A 130 -17.03 8.11 -2.51
N SER A 131 -16.78 9.30 -1.95
CA SER A 131 -17.35 9.70 -0.65
C SER A 131 -18.80 10.15 -0.82
N ASP A 132 -19.70 9.66 0.01
CA ASP A 132 -21.01 10.29 0.18
C ASP A 132 -20.93 11.57 1.03
N ASP A 133 -22.08 12.23 1.24
CA ASP A 133 -22.18 13.46 2.03
C ASP A 133 -21.73 13.30 3.48
N SER A 134 -21.81 12.07 4.02
CA SER A 134 -21.37 11.70 5.37
C SER A 134 -19.92 11.23 5.43
N LEU A 135 -19.17 11.32 4.33
CA LEU A 135 -17.80 10.83 4.16
C LEU A 135 -17.66 9.30 4.19
N ARG A 136 -18.76 8.57 4.03
CA ARG A 136 -18.70 7.13 3.81
C ARG A 136 -18.19 6.87 2.40
N LEU A 137 -17.21 5.98 2.28
CA LEU A 137 -16.66 5.57 0.99
C LEU A 137 -17.49 4.44 0.38
N LEU A 138 -17.94 4.64 -0.85
CA LEU A 138 -18.73 3.70 -1.64
C LEU A 138 -17.92 3.28 -2.86
N LYS A 139 -17.80 1.97 -3.06
CA LYS A 139 -17.16 1.42 -4.25
C LYS A 139 -18.07 1.66 -5.46
N MET A 140 -17.51 2.20 -6.54
CA MET A 140 -18.21 2.47 -7.81
C MET A 140 -18.18 1.27 -8.75
#